data_AF-A0A6B2Z5D3-F1
#
_entry.id   AF-A0A6B2Z5D3-F1
#
_cell.length_a   1.000
_cell.length_b   1.000
_cell.length_c   1.000
_cell.angle_alpha   90.00
_cell.angle_beta   90.00
_cell.angle_gamma   90.00
#
_symmetry.space_group_name_H-M   'P 1'
#
loop_
_entity.id
_entity.type
_entity.pdbx_description
1 polymer ?
#
loop_
_entity_poly.entity_id
_entity_poly.type
_entity_poly.pdbx_seq_one_letter_code
_entity_poly.pdbx_strand_id
1 'polypeptide(L)'
;MNVVGGEVLHSLGMSAAALGLAAQLAAMTTARYRKRGVRRRGALLLGAVAVARPGRWSRMTAPFRSSADSGLSEAARRWAAPTGAWLTGWILIGGVMGCAVGSAAAYGTWRWQRTRPRPGPGGAHPERAVIAGQLPLAADLLAACIAVGAGPREAAEEVGESIGGPVGDRLARTAAEIRLGGEPAEAWGRFAEIPGAGPLARCLHRAGSTGAPAAEPVARLAESMRAERAGAAVARAQRAGVLITAPVGLCFLPAFLAVGVAPVIIGLAGDLLASGRPGR
;
A
#
# COMPACT_ATOMS: atom_id res chain seq x y z
N MET A 1 -1.76 14.88 -68.23
CA MET A 1 -1.39 15.24 -66.84
C MET A 1 -1.98 14.21 -65.89
N ASN A 2 -1.22 13.20 -65.42
CA ASN A 2 -1.59 12.35 -64.27
C ASN A 2 -0.46 11.40 -63.78
N VAL A 3 0.77 11.53 -64.25
CA VAL A 3 1.88 10.63 -63.84
C VAL A 3 2.59 11.13 -62.57
N VAL A 4 2.55 12.43 -62.27
CA VAL A 4 3.27 13.03 -61.13
C VAL A 4 2.59 12.76 -59.76
N GLY A 5 1.29 12.44 -59.74
CA GLY A 5 0.56 12.18 -58.49
C GLY A 5 0.87 10.83 -57.84
N GLY A 6 1.31 9.84 -58.63
CA GLY A 6 1.53 8.47 -58.15
C GLY A 6 2.83 8.29 -57.35
N GLU A 7 3.89 9.00 -57.72
CA GLU A 7 5.20 8.91 -57.06
C GLU A 7 5.21 9.59 -55.68
N VAL A 8 4.46 10.68 -55.51
CA VAL A 8 4.40 11.41 -54.23
C VAL A 8 3.65 10.61 -53.17
N LEU A 9 2.58 9.88 -53.55
CA LEU A 9 1.86 8.99 -52.64
C LEU A 9 2.70 7.77 -52.21
N HIS A 10 3.49 7.19 -53.12
CA HIS A 10 4.34 6.04 -52.78
C HIS A 10 5.56 6.44 -51.94
N SER A 11 6.14 7.61 -52.16
CA SER A 11 7.27 8.13 -51.37
C SER A 11 6.88 8.50 -49.93
N LEU A 12 5.68 9.06 -49.75
CA LEU A 12 5.11 9.32 -48.42
C LEU A 12 4.76 8.02 -47.67
N GLY A 13 4.30 7.00 -48.38
CA GLY A 13 4.04 5.68 -47.81
C GLY A 13 5.31 4.96 -47.31
N MET A 14 6.40 5.01 -48.09
CA MET A 14 7.67 4.36 -47.72
C MET A 14 8.41 5.07 -46.57
N SER A 15 8.35 6.40 -46.51
CA SER A 15 8.96 7.16 -45.40
C SER A 15 8.20 6.93 -44.09
N ALA A 16 6.88 6.82 -44.12
CA ALA A 16 6.06 6.45 -42.95
C ALA A 16 6.36 5.02 -42.46
N ALA A 17 6.54 4.06 -43.37
CA ALA A 17 6.89 2.68 -43.01
C ALA A 17 8.30 2.56 -42.42
N ALA A 18 9.28 3.30 -42.96
CA ALA A 18 10.66 3.31 -42.47
C ALA A 18 10.77 3.94 -41.07
N LEU A 19 10.03 5.03 -40.81
CA LEU A 19 9.97 5.65 -39.49
C LEU A 19 9.27 4.73 -38.46
N GLY A 20 8.25 3.98 -38.88
CA GLY A 20 7.57 2.99 -38.03
C GLY A 20 8.49 1.84 -37.59
N LEU A 21 9.29 1.31 -38.51
CA LEU A 21 10.26 0.24 -38.21
C LEU A 21 11.41 0.72 -37.30
N ALA A 22 11.92 1.93 -37.53
CA ALA A 22 12.94 2.53 -36.67
C ALA A 22 12.42 2.77 -35.24
N ALA A 23 11.16 3.22 -35.10
CA ALA A 23 10.51 3.41 -33.81
C ALA A 23 10.27 2.09 -33.07
N GLN A 24 9.90 1.02 -33.77
CA GLN A 24 9.73 -0.32 -33.16
C GLN A 24 11.05 -0.90 -32.66
N LEU A 25 12.15 -0.72 -33.40
CA LEU A 25 13.48 -1.17 -32.97
C LEU A 25 13.98 -0.37 -31.75
N ALA A 26 13.70 0.93 -31.67
CA ALA A 26 14.00 1.76 -30.50
C ALA A 26 13.13 1.38 -29.27
N ALA A 27 11.85 1.03 -29.48
CA ALA A 27 10.97 0.54 -28.41
C ALA A 27 11.42 -0.84 -27.88
N MET A 28 11.87 -1.74 -28.75
CA MET A 28 12.38 -3.05 -28.35
C MET A 28 13.71 -2.96 -27.57
N THR A 29 14.59 -2.03 -27.94
CA THR A 29 15.86 -1.82 -27.21
C THR A 29 15.62 -1.21 -25.83
N THR A 30 14.77 -0.19 -25.71
CA THR A 30 14.43 0.44 -24.42
C THR A 30 13.68 -0.52 -23.47
N ALA A 31 12.81 -1.40 -23.99
CA ALA A 31 12.17 -2.46 -23.22
C ALA A 31 13.18 -3.50 -22.69
N ARG A 32 14.22 -3.82 -23.47
CA ARG A 32 15.31 -4.72 -23.05
C ARG A 32 16.20 -4.11 -21.96
N TYR A 33 16.49 -2.81 -22.01
CA TYR A 33 17.24 -2.12 -20.95
C TYR A 33 16.45 -2.02 -19.63
N ARG A 34 15.12 -1.86 -19.69
CA ARG A 34 14.25 -1.76 -18.50
C ARG A 34 14.17 -3.06 -17.69
N LYS A 35 14.40 -4.22 -18.31
CA LYS A 35 14.48 -5.53 -17.61
C LYS A 35 15.68 -5.64 -16.65
N ARG A 36 16.78 -4.91 -16.90
CA ARG A 36 17.96 -4.91 -16.00
C ARG A 36 17.74 -4.08 -14.73
N GLY A 37 16.95 -3.01 -14.79
CA GLY A 37 16.63 -2.17 -13.62
C GLY A 37 15.61 -2.79 -12.66
N VAL A 38 14.71 -3.63 -13.15
CA VAL A 38 13.67 -4.31 -12.33
C VAL A 38 14.26 -5.45 -11.50
N ARG A 39 15.28 -6.16 -12.01
CA ARG A 39 15.98 -7.21 -11.23
C ARG A 39 16.70 -6.68 -9.99
N ARG A 40 17.27 -5.47 -10.04
CA ARG A 40 17.87 -4.81 -8.85
C ARG A 40 16.85 -4.41 -7.78
N ARG A 41 15.61 -4.07 -8.17
CA ARG A 41 14.52 -3.78 -7.22
C ARG A 41 13.87 -5.05 -6.66
N GLY A 42 13.81 -6.13 -7.44
CA GLY A 42 13.42 -7.45 -6.96
C GLY A 42 14.40 -7.98 -5.90
N ALA A 43 15.70 -7.74 -6.08
CA ALA A 43 16.72 -8.07 -5.08
C ALA A 43 16.61 -7.24 -3.78
N LEU A 44 16.13 -5.99 -3.85
CA LEU A 44 15.87 -5.16 -2.65
C LEU A 44 14.60 -5.59 -1.90
N LEU A 45 13.59 -6.11 -2.60
CA LEU A 45 12.37 -6.64 -1.97
C LEU A 45 12.58 -8.05 -1.39
N LEU A 46 13.45 -8.87 -2.00
CA LEU A 46 13.86 -10.17 -1.45
C LEU A 46 14.95 -10.02 -0.37
N GLY A 47 15.79 -8.99 -0.43
CA GLY A 47 16.79 -8.65 0.60
C GLY A 47 16.20 -7.96 1.84
N ALA A 48 15.00 -7.39 1.75
CA ALA A 48 14.25 -6.89 2.91
C ALA A 48 13.62 -8.01 3.77
N VAL A 49 13.73 -9.27 3.34
CA VAL A 49 13.45 -10.47 4.15
C VAL A 49 14.75 -11.09 4.68
N ALA A 50 15.78 -10.27 4.93
CA ALA A 50 16.86 -10.67 5.81
C ALA A 50 16.41 -10.43 7.25
N VAL A 51 16.04 -11.53 7.92
CA VAL A 51 15.72 -11.62 9.35
C VAL A 51 16.84 -10.92 10.14
N ALA A 52 16.52 -9.76 10.72
CA ALA A 52 17.35 -9.11 11.72
C ALA A 52 17.25 -9.93 13.02
N ARG A 53 18.30 -10.71 13.32
CA ARG A 53 18.51 -11.30 14.65
C ARG A 53 18.78 -10.18 15.65
N PRO A 54 18.12 -10.14 16.83
CA PRO A 54 18.41 -9.13 17.83
C PRO A 54 19.68 -9.53 18.58
N GLY A 55 20.79 -8.88 18.23
CA GLY A 55 22.08 -9.01 18.88
C GLY A 55 22.52 -7.66 19.44
N ARG A 56 22.29 -7.50 20.74
CA ARG A 56 22.92 -6.61 21.73
C ARG A 56 24.22 -5.91 21.25
N TRP A 57 24.32 -4.60 21.57
CA TRP A 57 25.43 -3.64 21.35
C TRP A 57 25.46 -2.88 20.01
N SER A 58 25.01 -1.62 20.03
CA SER A 58 25.90 -0.47 19.78
C SER A 58 25.14 0.84 19.99
N ARG A 59 25.38 1.42 21.16
CA ARG A 59 25.21 2.85 21.45
C ARG A 59 26.40 3.55 20.76
N MET A 60 26.16 4.72 20.15
CA MET A 60 27.08 5.51 19.31
C MET A 60 27.09 5.15 17.83
N THR A 61 26.18 5.77 17.08
CA THR A 61 26.51 6.56 15.88
C THR A 61 25.26 7.37 15.52
N ALA A 62 25.24 8.63 15.94
CA ALA A 62 24.29 9.59 15.40
C ALA A 62 24.66 9.86 13.93
N PRO A 63 23.77 9.65 12.94
CA PRO A 63 24.04 10.12 11.60
C PRO A 63 23.82 11.63 11.57
N PHE A 64 24.89 12.35 11.24
CA PHE A 64 24.86 13.74 10.81
C PHE A 64 23.76 13.90 9.74
N ARG A 65 22.73 14.69 10.03
CA ARG A 65 21.71 15.07 9.05
C ARG A 65 22.33 16.05 8.05
N SER A 66 22.57 15.59 6.83
CA SER A 66 22.67 16.48 5.68
C SER A 66 21.27 17.00 5.34
N SER A 67 20.90 18.13 5.93
CA SER A 67 19.85 18.99 5.41
C SER A 67 20.37 19.69 4.15
N ALA A 68 20.26 19.06 3.00
CA ALA A 68 20.42 19.72 1.70
C ALA A 68 19.63 18.96 0.62
N ASP A 69 18.66 19.64 0.02
CA ASP A 69 18.05 19.36 -1.30
C ASP A 69 17.09 18.17 -1.54
N SER A 70 16.20 17.83 -0.59
CA SER A 70 15.10 16.89 -0.89
C SER A 70 13.80 17.52 -1.41
N GLY A 71 13.61 18.84 -1.27
CA GLY A 71 12.33 19.51 -1.60
C GLY A 71 12.02 19.60 -3.10
N LEU A 72 13.04 19.77 -3.95
CA LEU A 72 12.85 19.97 -5.40
C LEU A 72 12.70 18.65 -6.18
N SER A 73 13.24 17.53 -5.67
CA SER A 73 13.26 16.25 -6.42
C SER A 73 11.95 15.45 -6.33
N GLU A 74 11.15 15.67 -5.29
CA GLU A 74 9.89 14.92 -5.06
C GLU A 74 8.73 15.47 -5.89
N ALA A 75 8.72 16.80 -6.11
CA ALA A 75 7.87 17.44 -7.11
C ALA A 75 8.24 16.99 -8.53
N ALA A 76 9.53 17.00 -8.89
CA ALA A 76 10.01 16.56 -10.19
C ALA A 76 9.68 15.08 -10.49
N ARG A 77 9.79 14.18 -9.50
CA ARG A 77 9.39 12.77 -9.63
C ARG A 77 7.88 12.57 -9.79
N ARG A 78 7.06 13.43 -9.17
CA ARG A 78 5.60 13.41 -9.35
C ARG A 78 5.18 13.80 -10.76
N TRP A 79 5.92 14.68 -11.41
CA TRP A 79 5.63 15.13 -12.78
C TRP A 79 6.30 14.28 -13.86
N ALA A 80 7.38 13.54 -13.55
CA ALA A 80 8.07 12.68 -14.52
C ALA A 80 7.23 11.51 -15.07
N ALA A 81 6.31 10.96 -14.26
CA ALA A 81 5.40 9.90 -14.70
C ALA A 81 4.29 10.40 -15.65
N PRO A 82 3.57 11.51 -15.35
CA PRO A 82 2.56 12.03 -16.27
C PRO A 82 3.15 12.66 -17.54
N THR A 83 4.31 13.31 -17.48
CA THR A 83 4.96 13.86 -18.69
C THR A 83 5.42 12.76 -19.63
N GLY A 84 5.94 11.64 -19.11
CA GLY A 84 6.29 10.46 -19.90
C GLY A 84 5.10 9.80 -20.58
N ALA A 85 3.94 9.74 -19.90
CA ALA A 85 2.69 9.23 -20.47
C ALA A 85 2.10 10.16 -21.55
N TRP A 86 2.22 11.47 -21.35
CA TRP A 86 1.76 12.48 -22.31
C TRP A 86 2.61 12.47 -23.59
N LEU A 87 3.94 12.40 -23.46
CA LEU A 87 4.87 12.29 -24.60
C LEU A 87 4.68 11.00 -25.39
N THR A 88 4.43 9.87 -24.71
CA THR A 88 4.16 8.59 -25.39
C THR A 88 2.82 8.58 -26.12
N GLY A 89 1.77 9.19 -25.57
CA GLY A 89 0.48 9.32 -26.27
C GLY A 89 0.53 10.25 -27.50
N TRP A 90 1.32 11.33 -27.42
CA TRP A 90 1.50 12.28 -28.52
C TRP A 90 2.27 11.67 -29.69
N ILE A 91 3.27 10.84 -29.41
CA ILE A 91 4.15 10.22 -30.42
C ILE A 91 3.51 9.00 -31.10
N LEU A 92 2.60 8.28 -30.44
CA LEU A 92 2.09 7.00 -30.97
C LEU A 92 0.97 7.12 -32.02
N ILE A 93 0.15 8.17 -31.99
CA ILE A 93 -1.11 8.22 -32.74
C ILE A 93 -1.10 9.26 -33.86
N GLY A 94 -0.42 10.40 -33.68
CA GLY A 94 -0.44 11.50 -34.66
C GLY A 94 -1.82 12.14 -34.85
N GLY A 95 -1.85 13.45 -35.00
CA GLY A 95 -3.10 14.21 -35.20
C GLY A 95 -3.98 14.37 -33.95
N VAL A 96 -5.17 14.95 -34.14
CA VAL A 96 -6.06 15.44 -33.08
C VAL A 96 -6.54 14.31 -32.15
N MET A 97 -6.70 13.09 -32.68
CA MET A 97 -7.13 11.91 -31.91
C MET A 97 -6.06 11.44 -30.91
N GLY A 98 -4.77 11.63 -31.21
CA GLY A 98 -3.68 11.34 -30.28
C GLY A 98 -3.65 12.28 -29.07
N CYS A 99 -4.00 13.54 -29.29
CA CYS A 99 -4.12 14.54 -28.23
C CYS A 99 -5.27 14.19 -27.26
N ALA A 100 -6.40 13.72 -27.79
CA ALA A 100 -7.55 13.32 -26.98
C ALA A 100 -7.25 12.08 -26.10
N VAL A 101 -6.62 11.04 -26.68
CA VAL A 101 -6.26 9.81 -25.95
C VAL A 101 -5.16 10.07 -24.92
N GLY A 102 -4.14 10.85 -25.27
CA GLY A 102 -3.08 11.25 -24.34
C GLY A 102 -3.61 12.07 -23.16
N SER A 103 -4.55 12.98 -23.42
CA SER A 103 -5.20 13.80 -22.38
C SER A 103 -6.09 12.95 -21.46
N ALA A 104 -6.82 11.99 -22.02
CA ALA A 104 -7.64 11.05 -21.24
C ALA A 104 -6.76 10.14 -20.35
N ALA A 105 -5.63 9.65 -20.86
CA ALA A 105 -4.67 8.86 -20.09
C ALA A 105 -3.97 9.69 -18.99
N ALA A 106 -3.59 10.93 -19.29
CA ALA A 106 -3.04 11.86 -18.31
C ALA A 106 -4.07 12.23 -17.23
N TYR A 107 -5.33 12.48 -17.61
CA TYR A 107 -6.42 12.73 -16.67
C TYR A 107 -6.75 11.51 -15.81
N GLY A 108 -6.75 10.32 -16.40
CA GLY A 108 -6.95 9.05 -15.68
C GLY A 108 -5.84 8.79 -14.66
N THR A 109 -4.58 8.96 -15.06
CA THR A 109 -3.43 8.81 -14.16
C THR A 109 -3.38 9.89 -13.08
N TRP A 110 -3.72 11.14 -13.39
CA TRP A 110 -3.82 12.24 -12.42
C TRP A 110 -4.97 12.04 -11.43
N ARG A 111 -6.15 11.62 -11.91
CA ARG A 111 -7.32 11.33 -11.07
C ARG A 111 -7.03 10.14 -10.16
N TRP A 112 -6.38 9.09 -10.67
CA TRP A 112 -5.96 7.94 -9.86
C TRP A 112 -4.89 8.30 -8.83
N GLN A 113 -3.95 9.18 -9.18
CA GLN A 113 -2.97 9.72 -8.23
C GLN A 113 -3.61 10.61 -7.15
N ARG A 114 -4.68 11.34 -7.49
CA ARG A 114 -5.45 12.14 -6.52
C ARG A 114 -6.33 11.29 -5.60
N THR A 115 -6.88 10.18 -6.08
CA THR A 115 -7.72 9.29 -5.26
C THR A 115 -6.91 8.29 -4.42
N ARG A 116 -5.62 8.10 -4.72
CA ARG A 116 -4.72 7.39 -3.82
C ARG A 116 -4.62 8.17 -2.50
N PRO A 117 -4.98 7.56 -1.36
CA PRO A 117 -4.71 8.16 -0.06
C PRO A 117 -3.22 8.45 0.02
N ARG A 118 -2.85 9.73 0.04
CA ARG A 118 -1.47 10.09 0.33
C ARG A 118 -1.17 9.58 1.73
N PRO A 119 -0.08 8.81 1.94
CA PRO A 119 0.42 8.58 3.29
C PRO A 119 0.71 9.96 3.86
N GLY A 120 -0.14 10.44 4.76
CA GLY A 120 0.03 11.76 5.36
C GLY A 120 1.38 11.82 6.08
N PRO A 121 2.12 12.94 6.00
CA PRO A 121 3.35 13.13 6.74
C PRO A 121 3.00 13.42 8.21
N GLY A 122 2.48 12.41 8.91
CA GLY A 122 2.18 12.47 10.33
C GLY A 122 3.04 11.44 11.05
N GLY A 123 4.00 11.90 11.85
CA GLY A 123 4.88 11.07 12.68
C GLY A 123 4.15 10.12 13.65
N ALA A 124 2.82 10.18 13.74
CA ALA A 124 1.97 9.26 14.48
C ALA A 124 1.82 7.86 13.82
N HIS A 125 2.11 7.70 12.52
CA HIS A 125 1.88 6.43 11.82
C HIS A 125 2.87 5.29 12.15
N PRO A 126 4.20 5.52 12.31
CA PRO A 126 5.13 4.45 12.71
C PRO A 126 4.89 4.02 14.16
N GLU A 127 4.66 4.95 15.07
CA GLU A 127 4.42 4.65 16.48
C GLU A 127 3.13 3.84 16.68
N ARG A 128 2.03 4.25 16.02
CA ARG A 128 0.77 3.47 16.05
C ARG A 128 0.92 2.06 15.49
N ALA A 129 1.74 1.88 14.45
CA ALA A 129 2.01 0.55 13.89
C ALA A 129 2.84 -0.32 14.83
N VAL A 130 3.82 0.26 15.53
CA VAL A 130 4.59 -0.43 16.58
C VAL A 130 3.69 -0.80 17.75
N ILE A 131 2.86 0.12 18.23
CA ILE A 131 1.88 -0.11 19.30
C ILE A 131 0.93 -1.26 18.93
N ALA A 132 0.31 -1.21 17.75
CA ALA A 132 -0.59 -2.27 17.28
C ALA A 132 0.12 -3.63 17.13
N GLY A 133 1.44 -3.61 16.91
CA GLY A 133 2.27 -4.81 16.83
C GLY A 133 2.65 -5.40 18.18
N GLN A 134 2.92 -4.55 19.19
CA GLN A 134 3.42 -4.94 20.51
C GLN A 134 2.31 -5.29 21.50
N LEU A 135 1.14 -4.66 21.39
CA LEU A 135 0.06 -4.82 22.36
C LEU A 135 -0.45 -6.27 22.53
N PRO A 136 -0.64 -7.08 21.45
CA PRO A 136 -1.03 -8.49 21.61
C PRO A 136 0.04 -9.30 22.35
N LEU A 137 1.33 -9.05 22.04
CA LEU A 137 2.45 -9.72 22.70
C LEU A 137 2.53 -9.35 24.19
N ALA A 138 2.31 -8.08 24.52
CA ALA A 138 2.25 -7.62 25.91
C ALA A 138 1.09 -8.29 26.67
N ALA A 139 -0.08 -8.43 26.04
CA ALA A 139 -1.22 -9.13 26.63
C ALA A 139 -0.95 -10.63 26.86
N ASP A 140 -0.30 -11.32 25.90
CA ASP A 140 0.08 -12.73 26.06
C ASP A 140 1.09 -12.91 27.22
N LEU A 141 2.09 -12.02 27.32
CA LEU A 141 3.07 -12.08 28.41
C LEU A 141 2.45 -11.75 29.77
N LEU A 142 1.55 -10.77 29.84
CA LEU A 142 0.77 -10.48 31.05
C LEU A 142 -0.09 -11.68 31.45
N ALA A 143 -0.77 -12.33 30.50
CA ALA A 143 -1.54 -13.55 30.77
C ALA A 143 -0.65 -14.65 31.36
N ALA A 144 0.54 -14.86 30.80
CA ALA A 144 1.48 -15.86 31.27
C ALA A 144 1.99 -15.56 32.70
N CYS A 145 2.38 -14.31 32.99
CA CYS A 145 2.81 -13.90 34.33
C CYS A 145 1.68 -14.10 35.36
N ILE A 146 0.46 -13.68 35.03
CA ILE A 146 -0.69 -13.79 35.93
C ILE A 146 -1.10 -15.26 36.12
N ALA A 147 -0.97 -16.10 35.09
CA ALA A 147 -1.25 -17.54 35.20
C ALA A 147 -0.33 -18.27 36.18
N VAL A 148 0.91 -17.79 36.35
CA VAL A 148 1.88 -18.32 37.33
C VAL A 148 1.70 -17.67 38.72
N GLY A 149 0.74 -16.75 38.86
CA GLY A 149 0.35 -16.14 40.14
C GLY A 149 0.90 -14.74 40.39
N ALA A 150 1.53 -14.08 39.41
CA ALA A 150 1.94 -12.69 39.57
C ALA A 150 0.72 -11.76 39.67
N GLY A 151 0.77 -10.76 40.56
CA GLY A 151 -0.24 -9.72 40.64
C GLY A 151 -0.18 -8.80 39.41
N PRO A 152 -1.27 -8.09 39.07
CA PRO A 152 -1.34 -7.23 37.88
C PRO A 152 -0.25 -6.14 37.82
N ARG A 153 0.16 -5.62 38.98
CA ARG A 153 1.24 -4.63 39.09
C ARG A 153 2.61 -5.26 38.83
N GLU A 154 2.93 -6.39 39.48
CA GLU A 154 4.21 -7.10 39.25
C GLU A 154 4.32 -7.57 37.80
N ALA A 155 3.26 -8.16 37.25
CA ALA A 155 3.23 -8.61 35.87
C ALA A 155 3.46 -7.44 34.89
N ALA A 156 2.87 -6.27 35.13
CA ALA A 156 3.07 -5.10 34.28
C ALA A 156 4.48 -4.52 34.37
N GLU A 157 5.13 -4.60 35.53
CA GLU A 157 6.52 -4.20 35.72
C GLU A 157 7.46 -5.08 34.89
N GLU A 158 7.40 -6.40 35.11
CA GLU A 158 8.26 -7.39 34.44
C GLU A 158 8.06 -7.40 32.93
N VAL A 159 6.81 -7.37 32.47
CA VAL A 159 6.48 -7.34 31.04
C VAL A 159 6.90 -6.00 30.41
N GLY A 160 6.74 -4.90 31.16
CA GLY A 160 7.16 -3.57 30.71
C GLY A 160 8.66 -3.49 30.47
N GLU A 161 9.46 -3.99 31.41
CA GLU A 161 10.93 -4.02 31.30
C GLU A 161 11.43 -4.98 30.22
N SER A 162 10.75 -6.11 30.03
CA SER A 162 11.14 -7.14 29.05
C SER A 162 10.88 -6.72 27.60
N ILE A 163 9.72 -6.12 27.30
CA ILE A 163 9.35 -5.75 25.92
C ILE A 163 9.94 -4.39 25.51
N GLY A 164 9.91 -3.42 26.43
CA GLY A 164 10.22 -2.01 26.15
C GLY A 164 9.37 -1.38 25.04
N GLY A 165 9.79 -0.21 24.56
CA GLY A 165 9.09 0.53 23.52
C GLY A 165 7.76 1.13 24.01
N PRO A 166 6.93 1.71 23.12
CA PRO A 166 5.82 2.56 23.55
C PRO A 166 4.78 1.87 24.44
N VAL A 167 4.57 0.56 24.27
CA VAL A 167 3.66 -0.22 25.15
C VAL A 167 4.36 -0.65 26.43
N GLY A 168 5.60 -1.17 26.35
CA GLY A 168 6.37 -1.61 27.52
C GLY A 168 6.70 -0.46 28.47
N ASP A 169 7.14 0.68 27.93
CA ASP A 169 7.47 1.89 28.69
C ASP A 169 6.24 2.42 29.46
N ARG A 170 5.05 2.33 28.86
CA ARG A 170 3.79 2.71 29.52
C ARG A 170 3.38 1.71 30.60
N LEU A 171 3.56 0.40 30.38
CA LEU A 171 3.32 -0.62 31.41
C LEU A 171 4.25 -0.45 32.61
N ALA A 172 5.56 -0.29 32.37
CA ALA A 172 6.55 -0.05 33.42
C ALA A 172 6.24 1.23 34.18
N ARG A 173 5.83 2.30 33.49
CA ARG A 173 5.39 3.55 34.11
C ARG A 173 4.14 3.36 34.97
N THR A 174 3.11 2.69 34.45
CA THR A 174 1.88 2.40 35.21
C THR A 174 2.20 1.58 36.47
N ALA A 175 3.05 0.57 36.37
CA ALA A 175 3.48 -0.23 37.52
C ALA A 175 4.27 0.59 38.56
N ALA A 176 5.16 1.47 38.10
CA ALA A 176 5.93 2.37 38.95
C ALA A 176 5.04 3.41 39.65
N GLU A 177 4.08 4.01 38.94
CA GLU A 177 3.10 4.95 39.51
C GLU A 177 2.31 4.30 40.65
N ILE A 178 1.81 3.08 40.44
CA ILE A 178 1.09 2.32 41.47
C ILE A 178 2.01 1.97 42.64
N ARG A 179 3.26 1.56 42.38
CA ARG A 179 4.24 1.22 43.42
C ARG A 179 4.58 2.43 44.31
N LEU A 180 4.57 3.63 43.74
CA LEU A 180 4.81 4.89 44.45
C LEU A 180 3.56 5.39 45.21
N GLY A 181 2.47 4.61 45.23
CA GLY A 181 1.22 4.97 45.92
C GLY A 181 0.27 5.83 45.08
N GLY A 182 0.49 5.93 43.77
CA GLY A 182 -0.45 6.57 42.85
C GLY A 182 -1.77 5.80 42.75
N GLU A 183 -2.85 6.53 42.46
CA GLU A 183 -4.19 5.97 42.34
C GLU A 183 -4.26 4.94 41.18
N PRO A 184 -4.54 3.64 41.46
CA PRO A 184 -4.53 2.61 40.42
C PRO A 184 -5.52 2.89 39.29
N ALA A 185 -6.69 3.47 39.59
CA ALA A 185 -7.68 3.81 38.57
C ALA A 185 -7.13 4.79 37.53
N GLU A 186 -6.39 5.81 37.97
CA GLU A 186 -5.77 6.80 37.09
C GLU A 186 -4.60 6.21 36.31
N ALA A 187 -3.73 5.44 36.97
CA ALA A 187 -2.55 4.85 36.35
C ALA A 187 -2.93 3.87 35.22
N TRP A 188 -3.95 3.03 35.44
CA TRP A 188 -4.51 2.17 34.40
C TRP A 188 -5.33 2.96 33.38
N GLY A 189 -5.96 4.07 33.77
CA GLY A 189 -6.64 4.99 32.87
C GLY A 189 -5.71 5.59 31.82
N ARG A 190 -4.50 6.02 32.21
CA ARG A 190 -3.47 6.52 31.28
C ARG A 190 -2.96 5.42 30.34
N PHE A 191 -2.85 4.18 30.82
CA PHE A 191 -2.52 3.03 29.96
C PHE A 191 -3.63 2.75 28.94
N ALA A 192 -4.90 2.93 29.32
CA ALA A 192 -6.06 2.75 28.45
C ALA A 192 -6.12 3.75 27.26
N GLU A 193 -5.38 4.86 27.32
CA GLU A 193 -5.25 5.81 26.20
C GLU A 193 -4.49 5.22 25.00
N ILE A 194 -3.74 4.13 25.21
CA ILE A 194 -3.15 3.39 24.09
C ILE A 194 -4.28 2.78 23.26
N PRO A 195 -4.32 2.99 21.93
CA PRO A 195 -5.32 2.39 21.07
C PRO A 195 -5.38 0.87 21.23
N GLY A 196 -6.55 0.35 21.64
CA GLY A 196 -6.79 -1.08 21.86
C GLY A 196 -6.48 -1.59 23.27
N ALA A 197 -5.81 -0.82 24.14
CA ALA A 197 -5.41 -1.29 25.48
C ALA A 197 -6.51 -1.13 26.54
N GLY A 198 -7.58 -0.38 26.26
CA GLY A 198 -8.64 -0.08 27.23
C GLY A 198 -9.28 -1.31 27.91
N PRO A 199 -9.68 -2.36 27.19
CA PRO A 199 -10.22 -3.58 27.80
C PRO A 199 -9.21 -4.27 28.73
N LEU A 200 -7.93 -4.31 28.34
CA LEU A 200 -6.85 -4.90 29.12
C LEU A 200 -6.61 -4.10 30.40
N ALA A 201 -6.51 -2.77 30.30
CA ALA A 201 -6.35 -1.87 31.43
C ALA A 201 -7.45 -2.04 32.49
N ARG A 202 -8.72 -2.08 32.05
CA ARG A 202 -9.86 -2.28 32.95
C ARG A 202 -9.85 -3.66 33.60
N CYS A 203 -9.42 -4.70 32.89
CA CYS A 203 -9.31 -6.04 33.44
C CYS A 203 -8.25 -6.09 34.54
N LEU A 204 -7.06 -5.52 34.28
CA LEU A 204 -5.95 -5.49 35.23
C LEU A 204 -6.25 -4.63 36.46
N HIS A 205 -6.88 -3.47 36.26
CA HIS A 205 -7.34 -2.62 37.36
C HIS A 205 -8.33 -3.37 38.26
N ARG A 206 -9.36 -3.99 37.67
CA ARG A 206 -10.35 -4.77 38.43
C ARG A 206 -9.67 -5.87 39.22
N ALA A 207 -8.81 -6.66 38.57
CA ALA A 207 -8.07 -7.74 39.21
C ALA A 207 -7.21 -7.26 40.38
N GLY A 208 -6.55 -6.11 40.24
CA GLY A 208 -5.75 -5.50 41.30
C GLY A 208 -6.61 -4.97 42.46
N SER A 209 -7.77 -4.40 42.16
CA SER A 209 -8.68 -3.84 43.18
C SER A 209 -9.49 -4.89 43.94
N THR A 210 -9.91 -5.98 43.29
CA THR A 210 -10.81 -6.98 43.87
C THR A 210 -10.17 -8.34 44.12
N GLY A 211 -8.92 -8.55 43.69
CA GLY A 211 -8.27 -9.87 43.72
C GLY A 211 -8.90 -10.91 42.78
N ALA A 212 -9.75 -10.49 41.84
CA ALA A 212 -10.44 -11.41 40.94
C ALA A 212 -9.44 -12.08 39.97
N PRO A 213 -9.63 -13.36 39.63
CA PRO A 213 -8.75 -14.07 38.70
C PRO A 213 -8.78 -13.42 37.32
N ALA A 214 -7.59 -13.05 36.82
CA ALA A 214 -7.45 -12.31 35.57
C ALA A 214 -6.72 -13.07 34.46
N ALA A 215 -6.10 -14.22 34.75
CA ALA A 215 -5.33 -14.98 33.77
C ALA A 215 -6.16 -15.32 32.52
N GLU A 216 -7.33 -15.94 32.70
CA GLU A 216 -8.20 -16.35 31.59
C GLU A 216 -8.83 -15.15 30.84
N PRO A 217 -9.40 -14.12 31.51
CA PRO A 217 -9.83 -12.91 30.82
C PRO A 217 -8.74 -12.21 30.01
N VAL A 218 -7.51 -12.09 30.55
CA VAL A 218 -6.39 -11.46 29.85
C VAL A 218 -5.93 -12.30 28.66
N ALA A 219 -5.87 -13.63 28.81
CA ALA A 219 -5.58 -14.54 27.70
C ALA A 219 -6.61 -14.43 26.56
N ARG A 220 -7.91 -14.32 26.88
CA ARG A 220 -8.96 -14.08 25.88
C ARG A 220 -8.80 -12.76 25.14
N LEU A 221 -8.41 -11.69 25.86
CA LEU A 221 -8.12 -10.40 25.23
C LEU A 221 -6.89 -10.48 24.30
N ALA A 222 -5.86 -11.22 24.69
CA ALA A 222 -4.70 -11.45 23.84
C ALA A 222 -5.07 -12.23 22.57
N GLU A 223 -5.91 -13.27 22.69
CA GLU A 223 -6.44 -14.01 21.55
C GLU A 223 -7.28 -13.13 20.61
N SER A 224 -8.19 -12.30 21.13
CA SER A 224 -8.99 -11.40 20.30
C SER A 224 -8.11 -10.41 19.54
N MET A 225 -7.06 -9.88 20.18
CA MET A 225 -6.09 -9.00 19.53
C MET A 225 -5.30 -9.72 18.41
N ARG A 226 -4.88 -10.97 18.63
CA ARG A 226 -4.21 -11.79 17.61
C ARG A 226 -5.15 -12.10 16.44
N ALA A 227 -6.41 -12.43 16.72
CA ALA A 227 -7.43 -12.68 15.70
C ALA A 227 -7.72 -11.43 14.85
N GLU A 228 -7.84 -10.25 15.46
CA GLU A 228 -7.99 -8.98 14.74
C GLU A 228 -6.79 -8.70 13.81
N ARG A 229 -5.57 -8.95 14.31
CA ARG A 229 -4.34 -8.77 13.51
C ARG A 229 -4.28 -9.74 12.33
N ALA A 230 -4.64 -11.01 12.54
CA ALA A 230 -4.71 -12.02 11.48
C ALA A 230 -5.77 -11.65 10.44
N GLY A 231 -6.96 -11.24 10.87
CA GLY A 231 -8.04 -10.75 10.00
C GLY A 231 -7.60 -9.55 9.15
N ALA A 232 -6.91 -8.59 9.75
CA ALA A 232 -6.37 -7.45 9.02
C ALA A 232 -5.29 -7.87 7.98
N ALA A 233 -4.49 -8.89 8.27
CA ALA A 233 -3.51 -9.42 7.31
C ALA A 233 -4.21 -10.10 6.11
N VAL A 234 -5.23 -10.92 6.37
CA VAL A 234 -6.05 -11.57 5.33
C VAL A 234 -6.75 -10.53 4.47
N ALA A 235 -7.38 -9.52 5.08
CA ALA A 235 -8.04 -8.44 4.33
C ALA A 235 -7.07 -7.66 3.43
N ARG A 236 -5.82 -7.44 3.87
CA ARG A 236 -4.78 -6.82 3.03
C ARG A 236 -4.38 -7.73 1.86
N ALA A 237 -4.23 -9.03 2.09
CA ALA A 237 -3.92 -10.00 1.04
C ALA A 237 -5.03 -10.06 -0.03
N GLN A 238 -6.30 -10.08 0.38
CA GLN A 238 -7.45 -10.07 -0.52
C GLN A 238 -7.49 -8.78 -1.37
N ARG A 239 -7.28 -7.62 -0.75
CA ARG A 239 -7.21 -6.33 -1.47
C ARG A 239 -6.05 -6.30 -2.46
N ALA A 240 -4.90 -6.88 -2.10
CA ALA A 240 -3.78 -7.01 -3.04
C ALA A 240 -4.15 -7.87 -4.25
N GLY A 241 -4.87 -8.99 -4.03
CA GLY A 241 -5.37 -9.83 -5.11
C GLY A 241 -6.22 -9.05 -6.12
N VAL A 242 -7.19 -8.27 -5.64
CA VAL A 242 -8.03 -7.41 -6.49
C VAL A 242 -7.19 -6.36 -7.25
N LEU A 243 -6.24 -5.72 -6.57
CA LEU A 243 -5.39 -4.70 -7.19
C LEU A 243 -4.44 -5.27 -8.24
N ILE A 244 -4.05 -6.55 -8.13
CA ILE A 244 -3.19 -7.23 -9.10
C ILE A 244 -3.98 -7.62 -10.35
N THR A 245 -5.22 -8.09 -10.21
CA THR A 245 -6.05 -8.54 -11.35
C THR A 245 -6.78 -7.39 -12.04
N ALA A 246 -7.10 -6.30 -11.32
CA ALA A 246 -7.76 -5.11 -11.86
C ALA A 246 -7.16 -4.55 -13.17
N PRO A 247 -5.83 -4.34 -13.30
CA PRO A 247 -5.26 -3.82 -14.55
C PRO A 247 -5.41 -4.80 -15.73
N VAL A 248 -5.39 -6.11 -15.48
CA VAL A 248 -5.60 -7.12 -16.53
C VAL A 248 -7.04 -7.06 -17.04
N GLY A 249 -8.01 -7.02 -16.13
CA GLY A 249 -9.43 -6.87 -16.49
C GLY A 249 -9.71 -5.57 -17.24
N LEU A 250 -9.10 -4.45 -16.82
CA LEU A 250 -9.24 -3.16 -17.47
C LEU A 250 -8.67 -3.16 -18.90
N CYS A 251 -7.59 -3.91 -19.16
CA CYS A 251 -7.02 -4.06 -20.51
C CYS A 251 -7.84 -5.00 -21.40
N PHE A 252 -8.47 -6.03 -20.82
CA PHE A 252 -9.24 -7.02 -21.58
C PHE A 252 -10.61 -6.48 -22.02
N LEU A 253 -11.27 -5.68 -21.17
CA LEU A 253 -12.59 -5.11 -21.43
C LEU A 253 -12.69 -4.34 -22.78
N PRO A 254 -11.80 -3.38 -23.11
CA PRO A 254 -11.89 -2.65 -24.38
C PRO A 254 -11.59 -3.54 -25.59
N ALA A 255 -10.68 -4.51 -25.46
CA ALA A 255 -10.37 -5.45 -26.53
C ALA A 255 -11.57 -6.36 -26.83
N PHE A 256 -12.23 -6.87 -25.78
CA PHE A 256 -13.44 -7.67 -25.93
C PHE A 256 -14.60 -6.90 -26.57
N LEU A 257 -14.78 -5.62 -26.21
CA LEU A 257 -15.81 -4.79 -26.82
C LEU A 257 -15.55 -4.54 -28.32
N ALA A 258 -14.31 -4.25 -28.69
CA ALA A 258 -13.95 -3.96 -30.08
C ALA A 258 -14.01 -5.20 -30.99
N VAL A 259 -13.53 -6.34 -30.50
CA VAL A 259 -13.40 -7.57 -31.29
C VAL A 259 -14.64 -8.46 -31.20
N GLY A 260 -15.26 -8.55 -30.01
CA GLY A 260 -16.38 -9.46 -29.75
C GLY A 260 -17.74 -8.80 -29.93
N VAL A 261 -18.01 -7.71 -29.19
CA VAL A 261 -19.38 -7.18 -29.05
C VAL A 261 -19.77 -6.25 -30.21
N ALA A 262 -18.89 -5.34 -30.61
CA ALA A 262 -19.20 -4.33 -31.61
C ALA A 262 -19.63 -4.93 -32.98
N PRO A 263 -18.95 -5.94 -33.54
CA PRO A 263 -19.35 -6.52 -34.83
C PRO A 263 -20.74 -7.16 -34.78
N VAL A 264 -21.09 -7.80 -33.66
CA VAL A 264 -22.38 -8.48 -33.47
C VAL A 264 -23.52 -7.46 -33.44
N ILE A 265 -23.35 -6.35 -32.71
CA ILE A 265 -24.36 -5.28 -32.65
C ILE A 265 -24.55 -4.64 -34.03
N ILE A 266 -23.46 -4.40 -34.76
CA ILE A 266 -23.52 -3.85 -36.12
C ILE A 266 -24.27 -4.78 -37.06
N GLY A 267 -24.02 -6.09 -36.99
CA GLY A 267 -24.74 -7.09 -37.79
C GLY A 267 -26.24 -7.10 -37.50
N LEU A 268 -26.63 -7.17 -36.22
CA LEU A 268 -28.04 -7.18 -35.81
C LEU A 268 -28.77 -5.87 -36.16
N ALA A 269 -28.11 -4.73 -35.97
CA ALA A 269 -28.68 -3.44 -36.36
C ALA A 269 -28.89 -3.34 -37.87
N GLY A 270 -27.99 -3.91 -38.68
CA GLY A 270 -28.12 -4.02 -40.13
C GLY A 270 -29.36 -4.81 -40.54
N ASP A 271 -29.56 -5.99 -39.96
CA ASP A 271 -30.70 -6.87 -40.29
C ASP A 271 -32.05 -6.25 -39.90
N LEU A 272 -32.13 -5.55 -38.76
CA LEU A 272 -33.34 -4.86 -38.32
C LEU A 272 -33.67 -3.64 -39.18
N LEU A 273 -32.66 -2.87 -39.59
CA LEU A 273 -32.84 -1.74 -40.51
C LEU A 273 -33.21 -2.21 -41.93
N ALA A 274 -32.72 -3.38 -42.33
CA ALA A 274 -33.06 -3.99 -43.62
C ALA A 274 -34.48 -4.57 -43.65
N SER A 275 -34.92 -5.24 -42.58
CA SER A 275 -36.28 -5.81 -42.46
C SER A 275 -37.36 -4.77 -42.17
N GLY A 276 -36.99 -3.62 -41.58
CA GLY A 276 -37.88 -2.47 -41.38
C GLY A 276 -38.09 -1.57 -42.60
N ARG A 277 -37.59 -1.95 -43.78
CA ARG A 277 -37.88 -1.25 -45.03
C ARG A 277 -39.13 -1.89 -45.67
N PRO A 278 -40.36 -1.37 -45.40
CA PRO A 278 -41.55 -1.88 -46.06
C PRO A 278 -41.36 -1.75 -47.56
N GLY A 279 -41.62 -2.85 -48.27
CA GLY A 279 -41.49 -2.96 -49.72
C GLY A 279 -42.09 -1.74 -50.42
N ARG A 280 -41.29 -1.17 -51.32
CA ARG A 280 -41.84 -0.64 -52.56
C ARG A 280 -42.20 -1.80 -53.46
#